data_AF-A0A2N7YYZ4-F1
#
_entry.id   AF-A0A2N7YYZ4-F1
#
_cell.length_a   1.000
_cell.length_b   1.000
_cell.length_c   1.000
_cell.angle_alpha   90.00
_cell.angle_beta   90.00
_cell.angle_gamma   90.00
#
_symmetry.space_group_name_H-M   'P 1'
#
loop_
_entity.id
_entity.type
_entity.pdbx_description
1 polymer ?
#
loop_
_entity_poly.entity_id
_entity_poly.type
_entity_poly.pdbx_seq_one_letter_code
_entity_poly.pdbx_strand_id
1 'polypeptide(L)'
;MPIDSSRYYNASAQNLHSYANKYQDIAPTSYSANSSWTSAPSGSSYTSKNYPKLPNTKARDLNAELHLAGAATNPRNATATVTNVKKSEDLNVAKTPNTVTKFVVTGDGQMAIANISKNVAPKMVSHPAIAEIGVGPGQSNNIVSAGYLKQTITGKTHLSSTSGHYLPTKEHMRPAQDHLENMGVRSTKNQLGIF
;
A
#
# COMPACT_ATOMS: atom_id res chain seq x y z
N MET A 1 -2.49 -53.72 10.91
CA MET A 1 -1.39 -54.69 11.09
C MET A 1 -0.52 -54.69 9.83
N PRO A 2 0.77 -55.05 9.91
CA PRO A 2 1.84 -54.14 9.49
C PRO A 2 2.24 -54.24 8.00
N ILE A 3 2.91 -53.18 7.53
CA ILE A 3 3.85 -53.24 6.40
C ILE A 3 5.27 -53.23 6.99
N ASP A 4 6.12 -54.08 6.44
CA ASP A 4 7.50 -54.33 6.88
C ASP A 4 8.46 -53.22 6.41
N SER A 5 9.33 -52.75 7.32
CA SER A 5 10.29 -51.66 7.07
C SER A 5 11.71 -52.14 6.71
N SER A 6 11.94 -53.46 6.53
CA SER A 6 13.27 -54.07 6.59
C SER A 6 13.97 -54.42 5.26
N ARG A 7 13.74 -53.72 4.14
CA ARG A 7 14.28 -54.17 2.83
C ARG A 7 14.79 -53.16 1.77
N TYR A 8 15.14 -51.92 2.12
CA TYR A 8 15.93 -51.07 1.19
C TYR A 8 17.01 -50.25 1.90
N TYR A 9 18.27 -50.69 1.77
CA TYR A 9 19.47 -49.97 2.21
C TYR A 9 20.69 -50.40 1.37
N ASN A 10 21.63 -49.47 1.14
CA ASN A 10 22.89 -49.60 0.39
C ASN A 10 22.77 -49.91 -1.13
N ALA A 11 23.61 -49.39 -2.02
CA ALA A 11 24.57 -48.25 -2.02
C ALA A 11 24.76 -47.82 -3.51
N SER A 12 25.53 -46.81 -3.94
CA SER A 12 26.60 -45.96 -3.36
C SER A 12 26.70 -44.63 -4.15
N ALA A 13 26.89 -43.47 -3.50
CA ALA A 13 28.14 -42.67 -3.46
C ALA A 13 28.49 -41.84 -4.73
N GLN A 14 29.35 -40.82 -4.55
CA GLN A 14 29.71 -39.74 -5.50
C GLN A 14 28.55 -38.72 -5.72
N ASN A 15 28.66 -37.39 -5.74
CA ASN A 15 29.65 -36.34 -5.38
C ASN A 15 28.84 -34.99 -5.36
N LEU A 16 29.26 -33.78 -4.95
CA LEU A 16 30.15 -33.12 -3.97
C LEU A 16 29.72 -31.62 -4.04
N HIS A 17 29.92 -30.68 -3.12
CA HIS A 17 30.69 -30.54 -1.85
C HIS A 17 29.89 -29.61 -0.89
N SER A 18 30.35 -29.37 0.35
CA SER A 18 29.76 -28.37 1.27
C SER A 18 30.73 -27.21 1.55
N TYR A 19 30.26 -25.96 1.58
CA TYR A 19 31.00 -24.84 2.16
C TYR A 19 30.09 -23.83 2.88
N ALA A 20 30.50 -23.43 4.08
CA ALA A 20 29.91 -22.32 4.82
C ALA A 20 30.84 -21.10 4.78
N ASN A 21 30.27 -19.91 4.64
CA ASN A 21 30.88 -18.64 5.05
C ASN A 21 29.78 -17.83 5.76
N LYS A 22 29.87 -17.67 7.09
CA LYS A 22 30.73 -16.73 7.84
C LYS A 22 30.12 -15.33 7.90
N TYR A 23 29.92 -14.85 9.13
CA TYR A 23 29.94 -13.43 9.42
C TYR A 23 31.27 -12.84 8.95
N GLN A 24 31.23 -11.71 8.25
CA GLN A 24 32.32 -10.73 8.23
C GLN A 24 31.72 -9.33 8.30
N ASP A 25 32.35 -8.49 9.09
CA ASP A 25 31.80 -7.22 9.56
C ASP A 25 31.97 -6.08 8.55
N ILE A 26 31.01 -5.15 8.57
CA ILE A 26 31.29 -3.73 8.26
C ILE A 26 30.79 -2.90 9.45
N ALA A 27 31.61 -1.94 9.85
CA ALA A 27 31.56 -1.27 11.15
C ALA A 27 30.28 -0.41 11.40
N PRO A 28 29.92 -0.17 12.68
CA PRO A 28 28.73 0.63 13.01
C PRO A 28 28.94 2.13 12.76
N THR A 29 28.09 2.73 11.91
CA THR A 29 28.08 4.18 11.66
C THR A 29 26.75 4.82 12.08
N SER A 30 26.72 5.37 13.30
CA SER A 30 25.79 6.40 13.80
C SER A 30 24.28 6.24 13.54
N TYR A 31 23.52 5.96 14.61
CA TYR A 31 22.08 6.26 14.65
C TYR A 31 21.84 7.78 14.48
N SER A 32 21.47 8.23 13.28
CA SER A 32 20.93 9.57 13.08
C SER A 32 19.45 9.60 13.48
N ALA A 33 19.21 9.82 14.78
CA ALA A 33 17.87 9.89 15.37
C ALA A 33 17.16 11.23 15.08
N ASN A 34 17.30 11.77 13.87
CA ASN A 34 16.52 12.89 13.33
C ASN A 34 16.67 12.98 11.81
N SER A 35 15.88 12.19 11.06
CA SER A 35 15.91 12.19 9.59
C SER A 35 14.55 12.57 8.99
N SER A 36 14.38 13.88 8.75
CA SER A 36 13.28 14.43 7.96
C SER A 36 13.55 14.21 6.46
N TRP A 37 13.19 13.03 5.97
CA TRP A 37 13.47 12.61 4.58
C TRP A 37 12.64 13.40 3.55
N THR A 38 13.15 14.55 3.11
CA THR A 38 12.69 15.22 1.89
C THR A 38 13.54 14.79 0.71
N SER A 39 13.09 13.78 -0.04
CA SER A 39 13.71 13.40 -1.31
C SER A 39 13.58 14.53 -2.34
N ALA A 40 14.64 14.72 -3.13
CA ALA A 40 14.66 15.52 -4.35
C ALA A 40 14.63 14.56 -5.58
N PRO A 41 14.19 15.00 -6.76
CA PRO A 41 13.79 14.08 -7.82
C PRO A 41 14.97 13.51 -8.62
N SER A 42 14.90 12.22 -8.91
CA SER A 42 15.59 11.59 -10.05
C SER A 42 14.52 10.97 -10.95
N GLY A 43 14.30 11.55 -12.13
CA GLY A 43 13.22 11.15 -13.02
C GLY A 43 13.46 9.79 -13.68
N SER A 44 12.50 8.88 -13.53
CA SER A 44 12.25 7.78 -14.46
C SER A 44 10.77 7.38 -14.33
N SER A 45 10.18 6.88 -15.42
CA SER A 45 8.77 6.53 -15.43
C SER A 45 8.44 5.41 -14.45
N TYR A 46 7.24 5.48 -13.88
CA TYR A 46 6.72 4.56 -12.87
C TYR A 46 6.83 3.08 -13.29
N THR A 47 6.69 2.83 -14.59
CA THR A 47 6.80 1.54 -15.28
C THR A 47 8.14 0.81 -15.12
N SER A 48 9.18 1.45 -14.56
CA SER A 48 10.50 0.83 -14.34
C SER A 48 10.69 0.17 -12.97
N LYS A 49 9.79 0.40 -11.99
CA LYS A 49 9.99 -0.06 -10.60
C LYS A 49 9.04 -1.20 -10.23
N ASN A 50 9.56 -2.42 -10.23
CA ASN A 50 8.84 -3.61 -9.78
C ASN A 50 8.68 -3.62 -8.25
N TYR A 51 7.63 -2.97 -7.75
CA TYR A 51 7.29 -2.95 -6.33
C TYR A 51 6.58 -4.23 -5.89
N PRO A 52 6.90 -4.79 -4.70
CA PRO A 52 6.27 -6.01 -4.22
C PRO A 52 4.77 -5.81 -3.96
N LYS A 53 3.95 -6.79 -4.36
CA LYS A 53 2.51 -6.78 -4.11
C LYS A 53 2.21 -7.06 -2.64
N LEU A 54 1.27 -6.30 -2.10
CA LEU A 54 0.72 -6.49 -0.76
C LEU A 54 -0.44 -7.49 -0.82
N PRO A 55 -0.41 -8.61 -0.07
CA PRO A 55 -1.50 -9.58 -0.07
C PRO A 55 -2.74 -9.01 0.63
N ASN A 56 -3.92 -9.17 0.02
CA ASN A 56 -5.18 -8.83 0.65
C ASN A 56 -5.57 -9.91 1.67
N THR A 57 -5.27 -9.69 2.95
CA THR A 57 -5.56 -10.63 4.05
C THR A 57 -7.05 -10.92 4.26
N LYS A 58 -7.95 -10.21 3.57
CA LYS A 58 -9.42 -10.31 3.70
C LYS A 58 -10.13 -10.41 2.36
N ALA A 59 -9.48 -10.96 1.33
CA ALA A 59 -10.03 -11.06 -0.03
C ALA A 59 -11.45 -11.66 -0.10
N ARG A 60 -11.80 -12.60 0.79
CA ARG A 60 -13.15 -13.20 0.87
C ARG A 60 -14.26 -12.20 1.24
N ASP A 61 -13.93 -11.13 1.97
CA ASP A 61 -14.90 -10.18 2.52
C ASP A 61 -15.28 -9.11 1.45
N LEU A 62 -14.53 -9.04 0.33
CA LEU A 62 -14.59 -7.99 -0.70
C LEU A 62 -15.99 -7.70 -1.24
N ASN A 63 -16.82 -8.71 -1.50
CA ASN A 63 -18.16 -8.51 -2.03
C ASN A 63 -19.05 -7.70 -1.06
N ALA A 64 -18.94 -7.95 0.25
CA ALA A 64 -19.67 -7.20 1.26
C ALA A 64 -19.11 -5.76 1.37
N GLU A 65 -17.80 -5.59 1.24
CA GLU A 65 -17.16 -4.27 1.28
C GLU A 65 -17.47 -3.42 0.04
N LEU A 66 -17.63 -4.02 -1.14
CA LEU A 66 -18.11 -3.34 -2.33
C LEU A 66 -19.56 -2.87 -2.18
N HIS A 67 -20.42 -3.66 -1.54
CA HIS A 67 -21.79 -3.26 -1.22
C HIS A 67 -21.83 -2.07 -0.25
N LEU A 68 -21.01 -2.11 0.82
CA LEU A 68 -20.87 -0.98 1.76
C LEU A 68 -20.30 0.27 1.09
N ALA A 69 -19.30 0.11 0.21
CA ALA A 69 -18.68 1.22 -0.51
C ALA A 69 -19.67 1.86 -1.49
N GLY A 70 -20.41 1.06 -2.27
CA GLY A 70 -21.45 1.54 -3.17
C GLY A 70 -22.60 2.29 -2.45
N ALA A 71 -22.95 1.86 -1.24
CA ALA A 71 -23.89 2.59 -0.39
C ALA A 71 -23.30 3.94 0.11
N ALA A 72 -22.01 3.98 0.46
CA ALA A 72 -21.33 5.19 0.89
C ALA A 72 -21.10 6.20 -0.25
N THR A 73 -20.90 5.74 -1.48
CA THR A 73 -20.69 6.57 -2.69
C THR A 73 -21.98 6.85 -3.47
N ASN A 74 -23.15 6.50 -2.95
CA ASN A 74 -24.43 6.71 -3.62
C ASN A 74 -24.70 8.21 -3.84
N PRO A 75 -24.88 8.70 -5.09
CA PRO A 75 -25.07 10.13 -5.37
C PRO A 75 -26.23 10.81 -4.65
N ARG A 76 -27.24 10.05 -4.18
CA ARG A 76 -28.39 10.59 -3.43
C ARG A 76 -28.08 10.95 -1.98
N ASN A 77 -27.03 10.36 -1.39
CA ASN A 77 -26.70 10.46 0.03
C ASN A 77 -25.21 10.21 0.30
N ALA A 78 -24.34 10.73 -0.59
CA ALA A 78 -22.92 10.40 -0.61
C ALA A 78 -22.22 10.80 0.71
N THR A 79 -21.70 9.81 1.42
CA THR A 79 -20.87 9.98 2.63
C THR A 79 -19.40 9.70 2.36
N ALA A 80 -19.07 9.17 1.17
CA ALA A 80 -17.73 9.09 0.64
C ALA A 80 -17.69 9.40 -0.86
N THR A 81 -16.53 9.83 -1.36
CA THR A 81 -16.20 9.84 -2.79
C THR A 81 -15.00 8.93 -3.05
N VAL A 82 -14.89 8.39 -4.27
CA VAL A 82 -13.71 7.66 -4.77
C VAL A 82 -13.19 8.42 -6.01
N THR A 83 -11.88 8.52 -6.17
CA THR A 83 -11.25 9.31 -7.23
C THR A 83 -9.96 8.65 -7.71
N ASN A 84 -9.85 8.43 -9.02
CA ASN A 84 -8.60 8.05 -9.70
C ASN A 84 -7.71 9.30 -9.80
N VAL A 85 -6.49 9.24 -9.24
CA VAL A 85 -5.61 10.41 -9.10
C VAL A 85 -4.66 10.47 -10.29
N LYS A 86 -5.01 11.29 -11.27
CA LYS A 86 -4.28 11.49 -12.53
C LYS A 86 -3.48 12.80 -12.55
N LYS A 87 -3.81 13.74 -11.67
CA LYS A 87 -3.17 15.07 -11.56
C LYS A 87 -3.25 15.63 -10.13
N SER A 88 -2.49 16.69 -9.88
CA SER A 88 -2.40 17.38 -8.59
C SER A 88 -3.76 17.85 -8.03
N GLU A 89 -4.70 18.23 -8.89
CA GLU A 89 -5.99 18.81 -8.47
C GLU A 89 -6.96 17.75 -7.94
N ASP A 90 -6.78 16.48 -8.31
CA ASP A 90 -7.65 15.39 -7.87
C ASP A 90 -7.49 15.14 -6.35
N LEU A 91 -6.34 15.51 -5.79
CA LEU A 91 -6.09 15.48 -4.35
C LEU A 91 -6.85 16.55 -3.56
N ASN A 92 -7.48 17.55 -4.20
CA ASN A 92 -8.18 18.62 -3.47
C ASN A 92 -9.33 18.07 -2.58
N VAL A 93 -9.87 16.89 -2.88
CA VAL A 93 -10.83 16.20 -1.99
C VAL A 93 -10.22 15.90 -0.61
N ALA A 94 -8.91 15.67 -0.53
CA ALA A 94 -8.20 15.41 0.73
C ALA A 94 -7.95 16.68 1.58
N LYS A 95 -8.47 17.83 1.13
CA LYS A 95 -8.53 19.09 1.88
C LYS A 95 -9.91 19.35 2.51
N THR A 96 -10.92 18.52 2.21
CA THR A 96 -12.28 18.69 2.76
C THR A 96 -12.24 18.58 4.30
N PRO A 97 -12.83 19.54 5.05
CA PRO A 97 -12.95 19.43 6.50
C PRO A 97 -13.76 18.19 6.92
N ASN A 98 -13.44 17.65 8.10
CA ASN A 98 -14.18 16.55 8.73
C ASN A 98 -14.26 15.24 7.89
N THR A 99 -13.30 14.98 7.01
CA THR A 99 -13.13 13.67 6.34
C THR A 99 -11.87 12.93 6.79
N VAL A 100 -11.77 11.65 6.46
CA VAL A 100 -10.51 10.89 6.35
C VAL A 100 -10.29 10.57 4.89
N THR A 101 -9.05 10.69 4.39
CA THR A 101 -8.72 10.19 3.05
C THR A 101 -7.93 8.89 3.17
N LYS A 102 -8.42 7.83 2.51
CA LYS A 102 -7.66 6.60 2.25
C LYS A 102 -7.07 6.66 0.84
N PHE A 103 -6.01 5.92 0.61
CA PHE A 103 -5.44 5.74 -0.71
C PHE A 103 -5.00 4.29 -0.96
N VAL A 104 -4.93 3.93 -2.24
CA VAL A 104 -4.25 2.73 -2.76
C VAL A 104 -3.44 3.08 -4.01
N VAL A 105 -2.43 2.27 -4.29
CA VAL A 105 -1.65 2.30 -5.54
C VAL A 105 -1.48 0.87 -6.05
N THR A 106 -1.74 0.67 -7.33
CA THR A 106 -1.62 -0.62 -8.03
C THR A 106 -0.24 -0.79 -8.68
N GLY A 107 0.14 -2.03 -9.01
CA GLY A 107 1.43 -2.39 -9.59
C GLY A 107 1.64 -1.88 -11.02
N ASP A 108 0.57 -1.49 -11.73
CA ASP A 108 0.62 -0.76 -13.00
C ASP A 108 0.75 0.77 -12.82
N GLY A 109 0.83 1.25 -11.58
CA GLY A 109 1.11 2.65 -11.26
C GLY A 109 -0.11 3.58 -11.27
N GLN A 110 -1.32 3.04 -11.10
CA GLN A 110 -2.52 3.85 -10.89
C GLN A 110 -2.74 4.09 -9.39
N MET A 111 -3.06 5.33 -9.02
CA MET A 111 -3.42 5.71 -7.66
C MET A 111 -4.91 6.02 -7.58
N ALA A 112 -5.58 5.50 -6.56
CA ALA A 112 -6.95 5.87 -6.23
C ALA A 112 -7.06 6.28 -4.76
N ILE A 113 -7.86 7.31 -4.50
CA ILE A 113 -8.19 7.79 -3.16
C ILE A 113 -9.68 7.62 -2.89
N ALA A 114 -10.04 7.47 -1.62
CA ALA A 114 -11.41 7.67 -1.16
C ALA A 114 -11.44 8.65 0.00
N ASN A 115 -12.30 9.66 -0.12
CA ASN A 115 -12.52 10.68 0.88
C ASN A 115 -13.83 10.38 1.60
N ILE A 116 -13.76 10.09 2.90
CA ILE A 116 -14.86 9.52 3.69
C ILE A 116 -15.20 10.48 4.82
N SER A 117 -16.47 10.85 4.97
CA SER A 117 -16.94 11.68 6.09
C SER A 117 -16.66 11.02 7.44
N LYS A 118 -16.15 11.79 8.42
CA LYS A 118 -15.96 11.32 9.81
C LYS A 118 -17.28 11.03 10.53
N ASN A 119 -18.43 11.39 9.94
CA ASN A 119 -19.76 11.05 10.43
C ASN A 119 -20.15 9.58 10.13
N VAL A 120 -19.40 8.86 9.28
CA VAL A 120 -19.57 7.43 9.05
C VAL A 120 -18.32 6.65 9.43
N ALA A 121 -18.49 5.38 9.80
CA ALA A 121 -17.36 4.53 10.18
C ALA A 121 -16.39 4.37 8.98
N PRO A 122 -15.08 4.66 9.11
CA PRO A 122 -14.15 4.56 7.98
C PRO A 122 -14.02 3.16 7.34
N LYS A 123 -14.58 2.11 7.96
CA LYS A 123 -14.70 0.77 7.36
C LYS A 123 -15.71 0.69 6.20
N MET A 124 -16.60 1.68 6.03
CA MET A 124 -17.60 1.71 4.95
C MET A 124 -17.00 1.68 3.53
N VAL A 125 -15.78 2.19 3.36
CA VAL A 125 -15.01 2.05 2.11
C VAL A 125 -13.66 1.42 2.43
N SER A 126 -13.50 0.13 2.13
CA SER A 126 -12.26 -0.61 2.41
C SER A 126 -11.18 -0.33 1.37
N HIS A 127 -9.90 -0.55 1.72
CA HIS A 127 -8.81 -0.37 0.76
C HIS A 127 -8.96 -1.18 -0.55
N PRO A 128 -9.34 -2.48 -0.55
CA PRO A 128 -9.61 -3.16 -1.81
C PRO A 128 -10.80 -2.56 -2.57
N ALA A 129 -11.89 -2.13 -1.90
CA ALA A 129 -13.00 -1.47 -2.60
C ALA A 129 -12.59 -0.16 -3.30
N ILE A 130 -11.62 0.60 -2.78
CA ILE A 130 -11.05 1.77 -3.48
C ILE A 130 -10.35 1.37 -4.78
N ALA A 131 -9.68 0.21 -4.80
CA ALA A 131 -9.00 -0.30 -6.00
C ALA A 131 -10.01 -0.70 -7.08
N GLU A 132 -11.02 -1.49 -6.70
CA GLU A 132 -12.07 -1.97 -7.61
C GLU A 132 -12.89 -0.82 -8.21
N ILE A 133 -13.27 0.18 -7.40
CA ILE A 133 -14.13 1.31 -7.81
C ILE A 133 -13.33 2.43 -8.48
N GLY A 134 -12.12 2.72 -7.97
CA GLY A 134 -11.31 3.85 -8.41
C GLY A 134 -10.30 3.54 -9.52
N VAL A 135 -9.85 2.29 -9.65
CA VAL A 135 -8.92 1.86 -10.72
C VAL A 135 -9.63 0.92 -11.69
N GLY A 136 -10.31 -0.12 -11.18
CA GLY A 136 -11.15 -1.02 -11.96
C GLY A 136 -11.18 -2.45 -11.41
N PRO A 137 -12.01 -3.33 -11.99
CA PRO A 137 -12.21 -4.70 -11.51
C PRO A 137 -10.91 -5.51 -11.40
N GLY A 138 -10.78 -6.26 -10.29
CA GLY A 138 -9.65 -7.14 -9.97
C GLY A 138 -8.42 -6.45 -9.37
N GLN A 139 -8.36 -5.10 -9.39
CA GLN A 139 -7.18 -4.33 -8.96
C GLN A 139 -6.89 -4.44 -7.44
N SER A 140 -7.82 -4.92 -6.62
CA SER A 140 -7.57 -5.32 -5.23
C SER A 140 -6.49 -6.41 -5.08
N ASN A 141 -6.22 -7.19 -6.13
CA ASN A 141 -5.15 -8.20 -6.17
C ASN A 141 -3.83 -7.67 -6.78
N ASN A 142 -3.76 -6.36 -7.05
CA ASN A 142 -2.63 -5.70 -7.71
C ASN A 142 -1.99 -4.59 -6.85
N ILE A 143 -2.36 -4.46 -5.58
CA ILE A 143 -1.91 -3.36 -4.72
C ILE A 143 -0.42 -3.48 -4.32
N VAL A 144 0.32 -2.38 -4.44
CA VAL A 144 1.73 -2.23 -3.98
C VAL A 144 1.89 -1.18 -2.88
N SER A 145 0.89 -0.31 -2.67
CA SER A 145 0.82 0.62 -1.54
C SER A 145 -0.63 0.84 -1.13
N ALA A 146 -0.92 0.88 0.17
CA ALA A 146 -2.23 1.24 0.70
C ALA A 146 -2.11 1.98 2.03
N GLY A 147 -2.99 2.94 2.32
CA GLY A 147 -2.85 3.71 3.56
C GLY A 147 -3.85 4.84 3.71
N TYR A 148 -3.49 5.82 4.55
CA TYR A 148 -4.22 7.07 4.72
C TYR A 148 -3.39 8.24 4.21
N LEU A 149 -4.09 9.22 3.64
CA LEU A 149 -3.53 10.45 3.10
C LEU A 149 -4.14 11.64 3.85
N LYS A 150 -3.35 12.69 4.08
CA LYS A 150 -3.84 13.99 4.54
C LYS A 150 -3.14 15.09 3.75
N GLN A 151 -3.88 16.08 3.29
CA GLN A 151 -3.28 17.35 2.87
C GLN A 151 -3.45 18.40 3.96
N THR A 152 -2.41 19.19 4.22
CA THR A 152 -2.55 20.42 4.98
C THR A 152 -3.24 21.49 4.14
N ILE A 153 -3.76 22.53 4.79
CA ILE A 153 -4.25 23.75 4.11
C ILE A 153 -3.13 24.35 3.21
N THR A 154 -1.87 24.22 3.66
CA THR A 154 -0.65 24.61 2.92
C THR A 154 -0.19 23.60 1.86
N GLY A 155 -1.03 22.63 1.48
CA GLY A 155 -0.77 21.68 0.37
C GLY A 155 0.27 20.58 0.64
N LYS A 156 0.84 20.49 1.85
CA LYS A 156 1.77 19.41 2.20
C LYS A 156 1.01 18.10 2.31
N THR A 157 1.48 17.06 1.60
CA THR A 157 0.85 15.74 1.65
C THR A 157 1.55 14.83 2.65
N HIS A 158 0.78 14.17 3.51
CA HIS A 158 1.25 13.21 4.50
C HIS A 158 0.64 11.84 4.21
N LEU A 159 1.46 10.78 4.27
CA LEU A 159 1.08 9.40 4.03
C LEU A 159 1.31 8.56 5.29
N SER A 160 0.34 7.71 5.63
CA SER A 160 0.42 6.72 6.73
C SER A 160 0.16 5.32 6.18
N SER A 161 0.99 4.34 6.55
CA SER A 161 0.90 2.95 6.08
C SER A 161 -0.17 2.11 6.80
N THR A 162 -1.19 2.77 7.35
CA THR A 162 -2.26 2.07 8.08
C THR A 162 -3.28 1.45 7.11
N SER A 163 -3.24 0.13 6.93
CA SER A 163 -4.31 -0.62 6.24
C SER A 163 -4.58 -1.97 6.92
N GLY A 164 -5.81 -2.17 7.41
CA GLY A 164 -6.25 -3.44 8.01
C GLY A 164 -6.58 -4.56 7.01
N HIS A 165 -6.10 -4.44 5.77
CA HIS A 165 -6.23 -5.41 4.68
C HIS A 165 -4.86 -5.85 4.16
N TYR A 166 -4.00 -4.85 3.91
CA TYR A 166 -2.71 -5.04 3.25
C TYR A 166 -1.51 -4.99 4.21
N LEU A 167 -1.72 -4.55 5.46
CA LEU A 167 -0.69 -4.44 6.52
C LEU A 167 0.66 -3.81 6.08
N PRO A 168 0.69 -2.70 5.30
CA PRO A 168 1.93 -2.21 4.73
C PRO A 168 2.88 -1.56 5.75
N THR A 169 4.17 -1.77 5.52
CA THR A 169 5.24 -1.06 6.24
C THR A 169 5.48 0.34 5.67
N LYS A 170 6.39 1.11 6.28
CA LYS A 170 6.80 2.44 5.81
C LYS A 170 7.43 2.39 4.42
N GLU A 171 8.08 1.30 4.07
CA GLU A 171 8.83 1.09 2.82
C GLU A 171 7.84 1.10 1.64
N HIS A 172 6.75 0.34 1.80
CA HIS A 172 5.60 0.26 0.89
C HIS A 172 4.88 1.59 0.65
N MET A 173 5.22 2.69 1.34
CA MET A 173 4.76 4.04 0.97
C MET A 173 5.56 4.66 -0.18
N ARG A 174 6.67 4.08 -0.63
CA ARG A 174 7.48 4.66 -1.72
C ARG A 174 6.76 4.72 -3.08
N PRO A 175 5.93 3.74 -3.50
CA PRO A 175 5.09 3.90 -4.68
C PRO A 175 4.20 5.15 -4.60
N ALA A 176 3.49 5.33 -3.48
CA ALA A 176 2.65 6.51 -3.30
C ALA A 176 3.44 7.82 -3.27
N GLN A 177 4.68 7.82 -2.77
CA GLN A 177 5.56 8.98 -2.93
C GLN A 177 5.93 9.24 -4.38
N ASP A 178 6.40 8.23 -5.13
CA ASP A 178 6.75 8.35 -6.56
C ASP A 178 5.58 8.89 -7.39
N HIS A 179 4.33 8.51 -7.07
CA HIS A 179 3.14 8.92 -7.83
C HIS A 179 2.86 10.41 -7.65
N LEU A 180 2.90 10.84 -6.39
CA LEU A 180 2.75 12.23 -6.00
C LEU A 180 3.91 13.08 -6.54
N GLU A 181 5.15 12.61 -6.43
CA GLU A 181 6.35 13.27 -6.95
C GLU A 181 6.29 13.47 -8.48
N ASN A 182 5.83 12.46 -9.24
CA ASN A 182 5.66 12.55 -10.70
C ASN A 182 4.63 13.59 -11.16
N MET A 183 3.66 13.95 -10.30
CA MET A 183 2.70 15.04 -10.56
C MET A 183 2.99 16.30 -9.72
N GLY A 184 4.25 16.50 -9.31
CA GLY A 184 4.72 17.71 -8.62
C GLY A 184 4.35 17.84 -7.13
N VAL A 185 3.67 16.85 -6.56
CA VAL A 185 3.16 16.88 -5.18
C VAL A 185 4.19 16.31 -4.21
N ARG A 186 4.83 17.19 -3.43
CA ARG A 186 5.75 16.78 -2.35
C ARG A 186 4.98 16.07 -1.22
N SER A 187 5.46 14.90 -0.84
CA SER A 187 4.83 14.03 0.16
C SER A 187 5.81 13.53 1.22
N THR A 188 5.31 13.27 2.43
CA THR A 188 6.11 12.74 3.56
C THR A 188 5.50 11.48 4.15
N LYS A 189 6.34 10.49 4.46
CA LYS A 189 5.94 9.27 5.17
C LYS A 189 5.86 9.53 6.67
N ASN A 190 4.74 9.21 7.31
CA ASN A 190 4.57 9.26 8.76
C ASN A 190 4.08 7.89 9.28
N GLN A 191 4.53 7.51 10.47
CA GLN A 191 4.10 6.28 11.15
C GLN A 191 2.85 6.50 12.03
N LEU A 192 2.47 7.76 12.25
CA LEU A 192 1.34 8.15 13.09
C LEU A 192 -0.03 7.97 12.41
N GLY A 193 -0.57 6.76 12.51
CA GLY A 193 -2.01 6.49 12.65
C GLY A 193 -2.96 6.94 11.53
N ILE A 194 -4.19 7.29 11.92
CA ILE A 194 -5.27 7.79 11.05
C ILE A 194 -5.43 9.30 11.31
N PHE A 195 -5.74 10.06 10.25
CA PHE A 195 -5.66 11.52 10.19
C PHE A 195 -6.99 12.26 10.41
#